data_AF-A0A945FL14-F1
#
_entry.id   AF-A0A945FL14-F1
#
_cell.length_a   1.000
_cell.length_b   1.000
_cell.length_c   1.000
_cell.angle_alpha   90.00
_cell.angle_beta   90.00
_cell.angle_gamma   90.00
#
_symmetry.space_group_name_H-M   'P 1'
#
loop_
_entity.id
_entity.type
_entity.pdbx_description
1 polymer ?
#
loop_
_entity_poly.entity_id
_entity_poly.type
_entity_poly.pdbx_seq_one_letter_code
_entity_poly.pdbx_strand_id
1 'polypeptide(L)'
;DQLILLAEYMVARWACYPIVWILGGDGSYEGEHAERWQRIGKTVFGKNAHAPIAMHVQGQQFPVEEFRGESWMDVLGYQSGHGDGETVLQWITTGPPAEEWKKTPRQFYLNMEPAYENHVAYQSKKPHDAASVRMAIYWSLLNAPTAGVTYGGHGVWGWDDGSGPPMDHPNSGTPLPWRDALIMEGAEQMRHLRDAFDIVEWWRLRPAPEVLAEQPGEEDVHNHILISKTNTSDYIVAYTPQGKPIKINMSGLPSRLGAVWYNPRTGEPEAAAPNEDGDVRIYDTPDDEDWLLVLA
;
A
#
# COMPACT_ATOMS: atom_id res chain seq x y z
N ASP A 1 30.06 12.34 -7.31
CA ASP A 1 31.34 11.65 -7.50
C ASP A 1 31.40 10.28 -6.83
N GLN A 2 31.61 10.13 -5.52
CA GLN A 2 31.73 8.77 -4.93
C GLN A 2 30.46 7.90 -4.98
N LEU A 3 29.27 8.50 -4.75
CA LEU A 3 28.01 7.75 -4.84
C LEU A 3 27.69 7.25 -6.25
N ILE A 4 28.03 8.05 -7.26
CA ILE A 4 27.83 7.67 -8.66
C ILE A 4 28.75 6.49 -8.98
N LEU A 5 30.02 6.57 -8.58
CA LEU A 5 30.98 5.48 -8.77
C LEU A 5 30.53 4.18 -8.08
N LEU A 6 30.00 4.27 -6.87
CA LEU A 6 29.44 3.12 -6.16
C LEU A 6 28.22 2.53 -6.90
N ALA A 7 27.29 3.38 -7.33
CA ALA A 7 26.11 2.96 -8.07
C ALA A 7 26.47 2.31 -9.42
N GLU A 8 27.40 2.90 -10.18
CA GLU A 8 27.92 2.31 -11.43
C GLU A 8 28.58 0.95 -11.19
N TYR A 9 29.32 0.79 -10.10
CA TYR A 9 29.88 -0.50 -9.70
C TYR A 9 28.79 -1.52 -9.37
N MET A 10 27.75 -1.13 -8.63
CA MET A 10 26.61 -2.01 -8.33
C MET A 10 25.89 -2.43 -9.61
N VAL A 11 25.62 -1.50 -10.53
CA VAL A 11 25.01 -1.79 -11.83
C VAL A 11 25.87 -2.76 -12.63
N ALA A 12 27.17 -2.49 -12.77
CA ALA A 12 28.10 -3.36 -13.51
C ALA A 12 28.15 -4.78 -12.92
N ARG A 13 27.96 -4.92 -11.61
CA ARG A 13 28.03 -6.21 -10.91
C ARG A 13 26.71 -6.99 -10.97
N TRP A 14 25.57 -6.31 -10.85
CA TRP A 14 24.28 -6.96 -10.55
C TRP A 14 23.20 -6.78 -11.61
N ALA A 15 23.35 -5.87 -12.59
CA ALA A 15 22.29 -5.59 -13.56
C ALA A 15 21.93 -6.75 -14.49
N CYS A 16 22.74 -7.82 -14.54
CA CYS A 16 22.42 -9.04 -15.29
C CYS A 16 21.41 -9.96 -14.57
N TYR A 17 21.10 -9.71 -13.29
CA TYR A 17 20.13 -10.48 -12.52
C TYR A 17 18.73 -9.83 -12.59
N PRO A 18 17.66 -10.60 -12.36
CA PRO A 18 16.31 -10.05 -12.20
C PRO A 18 16.21 -9.34 -10.85
N ILE A 19 16.43 -8.02 -10.84
CA ILE A 19 16.46 -7.19 -9.63
C ILE A 19 15.54 -5.98 -9.77
N VAL A 20 15.33 -5.28 -8.66
CA VAL A 20 14.77 -3.92 -8.58
C VAL A 20 15.79 -3.07 -7.84
N TRP A 21 16.04 -1.85 -8.33
CA TRP A 21 16.90 -0.89 -7.65
C TRP A 21 16.06 -0.04 -6.71
N ILE A 22 16.47 0.05 -5.44
CA ILE A 22 15.85 0.95 -4.47
C ILE A 22 16.90 2.00 -4.12
N LEU A 23 16.64 3.24 -4.51
CA LEU A 23 17.47 4.41 -4.19
C LEU A 23 16.87 5.15 -3.00
N GLY A 24 17.67 5.99 -2.35
CA GLY A 24 17.27 6.64 -1.10
C GLY A 24 17.32 5.67 0.08
N GLY A 25 16.36 5.80 1.00
CA GLY A 25 16.36 5.14 2.30
C GLY A 25 16.04 6.12 3.43
N ASP A 26 14.76 6.18 3.83
CA ASP A 26 14.26 6.89 5.02
C ASP A 26 14.83 8.31 5.22
N GLY A 27 15.03 9.03 4.12
CA GLY A 27 15.50 10.40 4.11
C GLY A 27 14.50 11.36 3.48
N SER A 28 14.70 12.66 3.71
CA SER A 28 13.98 13.70 2.98
C SER A 28 14.54 13.83 1.57
N TYR A 29 13.66 13.83 0.58
CA TYR A 29 13.99 14.00 -0.84
C TYR A 29 13.20 15.12 -1.51
N GLU A 30 13.00 16.23 -0.80
CA GLU A 30 12.46 17.49 -1.33
C GLU A 30 13.59 18.50 -1.60
N GLY A 31 13.34 19.47 -2.48
CA GLY A 31 14.28 20.57 -2.75
C GLY A 31 15.71 20.11 -3.12
N GLU A 32 16.73 20.67 -2.46
CA GLU A 32 18.14 20.35 -2.72
C GLU A 32 18.47 18.86 -2.51
N HIS A 33 17.74 18.17 -1.63
CA HIS A 33 17.93 16.74 -1.43
C HIS A 33 17.45 15.93 -2.64
N ALA A 34 16.38 16.37 -3.31
CA ALA A 34 15.90 15.78 -4.55
C ALA A 34 16.94 15.94 -5.69
N GLU A 35 17.51 17.14 -5.84
CA GLU A 35 18.48 17.46 -6.89
C GLU A 35 19.69 16.51 -6.87
N ARG A 36 20.14 16.14 -5.67
CA ARG A 36 21.22 15.15 -5.49
C ARG A 36 20.86 13.81 -6.13
N TRP A 37 19.65 13.31 -5.91
CA TRP A 37 19.20 12.01 -6.40
C TRP A 37 18.80 12.04 -7.87
N GLN A 38 18.17 13.12 -8.35
CA GLN A 38 17.97 13.37 -9.77
C GLN A 38 19.29 13.29 -10.55
N ARG A 39 20.34 13.95 -10.04
CA ARG A 39 21.67 13.88 -10.66
C ARG A 39 22.23 12.46 -10.66
N ILE A 40 22.14 11.73 -9.55
CA ILE A 40 22.64 10.35 -9.45
C ILE A 40 21.87 9.44 -10.42
N GLY A 41 20.55 9.45 -10.34
CA GLY A 41 19.66 8.63 -11.15
C GLY A 41 19.87 8.87 -12.65
N LYS A 42 19.86 10.13 -13.07
CA LYS A 42 20.11 10.51 -14.46
C LYS A 42 21.50 10.11 -14.96
N THR A 43 22.53 10.19 -14.11
CA THR A 43 23.90 9.85 -14.50
C THR A 43 24.06 8.34 -14.67
N VAL A 44 23.55 7.56 -13.71
CA VAL A 44 23.78 6.11 -13.65
C VAL A 44 22.81 5.35 -14.59
N PHE A 45 21.55 5.79 -14.65
CA PHE A 45 20.47 5.04 -15.30
C PHE A 45 19.88 5.74 -16.53
N GLY A 46 20.10 7.04 -16.72
CA GLY A 46 19.42 7.82 -17.77
C GLY A 46 19.82 7.54 -19.22
N LYS A 47 20.81 6.67 -19.49
CA LYS A 47 21.32 6.39 -20.85
C LYS A 47 21.06 4.97 -21.35
N ASN A 48 20.91 4.01 -20.43
CA ASN A 48 20.82 2.59 -20.76
C ASN A 48 19.49 2.03 -20.27
N ALA A 49 19.03 0.94 -20.88
CA ALA A 49 17.95 0.16 -20.29
C ALA A 49 18.34 -0.30 -18.88
N HIS A 50 17.40 -0.20 -17.95
CA HIS A 50 17.60 -0.56 -16.56
C HIS A 50 16.47 -1.48 -16.07
N ALA A 51 16.77 -2.24 -15.02
CA ALA A 51 15.74 -2.85 -14.19
C ALA A 51 14.88 -1.76 -13.53
N PRO A 52 13.67 -2.07 -13.02
CA PRO A 52 12.83 -1.09 -12.35
C PRO A 52 13.56 -0.37 -11.22
N ILE A 53 13.36 0.94 -11.13
CA ILE A 53 13.98 1.81 -10.14
C ILE A 53 12.91 2.47 -9.28
N ALA A 54 12.99 2.21 -7.97
CA ALA A 54 12.16 2.82 -6.95
C ALA A 54 12.96 3.84 -6.13
N MET A 55 12.31 4.93 -5.73
CA MET A 55 12.80 5.82 -4.68
C MET A 55 12.12 5.48 -3.35
N HIS A 56 12.89 5.24 -2.29
CA HIS A 56 12.37 5.02 -0.93
C HIS A 56 12.55 6.27 -0.08
N VAL A 57 11.45 6.84 0.41
CA VAL A 57 11.38 8.14 1.09
C VAL A 57 11.13 7.99 2.60
N GLN A 58 11.38 9.05 3.38
CA GLN A 58 11.03 9.08 4.80
C GLN A 58 9.50 9.07 5.04
N GLY A 59 9.10 8.77 6.26
CA GLY A 59 7.69 8.72 6.68
C GLY A 59 6.86 9.94 6.27
N GLN A 60 5.68 9.68 5.70
CA GLN A 60 4.69 10.66 5.22
C GLN A 60 5.23 11.68 4.19
N GLN A 61 6.33 11.36 3.51
CA GLN A 61 6.83 12.16 2.40
C GLN A 61 6.25 11.67 1.06
N PHE A 62 6.01 12.61 0.13
CA PHE A 62 5.56 12.30 -1.23
C PHE A 62 6.14 13.29 -2.26
N PRO A 63 7.46 13.23 -2.57
CA PRO A 63 8.17 14.20 -3.42
C PRO A 63 7.86 14.03 -4.90
N VAL A 64 6.59 13.91 -5.26
CA VAL A 64 6.17 13.63 -6.62
C VAL A 64 6.51 14.78 -7.55
N GLU A 65 6.39 16.03 -7.11
CA GLU A 65 6.65 17.19 -7.98
C GLU A 65 8.14 17.28 -8.35
N GLU A 66 9.04 16.90 -7.44
CA GLU A 66 10.47 16.85 -7.69
C GLU A 66 10.85 15.74 -8.67
N PHE A 67 10.24 14.57 -8.57
CA PHE A 67 10.60 13.42 -9.40
C PHE A 67 9.68 13.22 -10.61
N ARG A 68 8.65 14.06 -10.79
CA ARG A 68 7.72 13.97 -11.92
C ARG A 68 8.46 14.24 -13.23
N GLY A 69 8.49 13.23 -14.09
CA GLY A 69 9.14 13.31 -15.40
C GLY A 69 10.62 12.90 -15.41
N GLU A 70 11.18 12.50 -14.27
CA GLU A 70 12.49 11.86 -14.21
C GLU A 70 12.42 10.48 -14.86
N SER A 71 12.87 10.38 -16.12
CA SER A 71 12.73 9.16 -16.94
C SER A 71 13.52 7.95 -16.44
N TRP A 72 14.41 8.14 -15.47
CA TRP A 72 15.17 7.05 -14.84
C TRP A 72 14.46 6.44 -13.64
N MET A 73 13.37 7.05 -13.14
CA MET A 73 12.61 6.55 -12.00
C MET A 73 11.29 5.93 -12.48
N ASP A 74 11.07 4.67 -12.14
CA ASP A 74 9.87 3.93 -12.54
C ASP A 74 8.78 3.96 -11.46
N VAL A 75 9.19 3.94 -10.19
CA VAL A 75 8.31 3.86 -9.02
C VAL A 75 8.69 4.94 -8.01
N LEU A 76 7.72 5.76 -7.60
CA LEU A 76 7.86 6.57 -6.39
C LEU A 76 7.35 5.74 -5.22
N GLY A 77 8.28 5.24 -4.41
CA GLY A 77 7.96 4.59 -3.15
C GLY A 77 7.59 5.62 -2.10
N TYR A 78 6.60 5.30 -1.27
CA TYR A 78 6.24 6.09 -0.11
C TYR A 78 6.24 5.25 1.16
N GLN A 79 6.41 5.90 2.30
CA GLN A 79 6.37 5.30 3.63
C GLN A 79 5.17 5.86 4.38
N SER A 80 4.18 5.02 4.70
CA SER A 80 3.03 5.45 5.51
C SER A 80 3.19 5.16 7.01
N GLY A 81 4.12 4.28 7.38
CA GLY A 81 4.39 3.93 8.77
C GLY A 81 5.18 5.00 9.56
N HIS A 82 5.38 4.83 10.87
CA HIS A 82 4.68 3.92 11.80
C HIS A 82 3.67 4.68 12.68
N GLY A 83 2.99 5.67 12.08
CA GLY A 83 1.95 6.43 12.76
C GLY A 83 0.56 5.79 12.63
N ASP A 84 -0.26 5.94 13.66
CA ASP A 84 -1.65 5.46 13.73
C ASP A 84 -2.65 6.58 14.05
N GLY A 85 -2.19 7.84 14.06
CA GLY A 85 -3.07 8.99 14.24
C GLY A 85 -3.97 9.23 13.03
N GLU A 86 -5.13 9.83 13.26
CA GLU A 86 -6.14 10.12 12.23
C GLU A 86 -5.56 10.81 10.99
N THR A 87 -4.70 11.82 11.17
CA THR A 87 -4.07 12.54 10.05
C THR A 87 -3.14 11.66 9.21
N VAL A 88 -2.51 10.65 9.82
CA VAL A 88 -1.65 9.68 9.12
C VAL A 88 -2.50 8.74 8.28
N LEU A 89 -3.62 8.27 8.82
CA LEU A 89 -4.55 7.39 8.11
C LEU A 89 -5.24 8.13 6.96
N GLN A 90 -5.66 9.38 7.18
CA GLN A 90 -6.21 10.26 6.15
C GLN A 90 -5.20 10.50 5.02
N TRP A 91 -3.91 10.64 5.36
CA TRP A 91 -2.88 10.81 4.34
C TRP A 91 -2.81 9.63 3.34
N ILE A 92 -3.09 8.40 3.78
CA ILE A 92 -3.15 7.22 2.89
C ILE A 92 -4.40 7.26 2.00
N THR A 93 -5.56 7.61 2.57
CA THR A 93 -6.87 7.43 1.93
C THR A 93 -7.32 8.64 1.09
N THR A 94 -6.94 9.86 1.49
CA THR A 94 -7.33 11.11 0.82
C THR A 94 -6.16 12.06 0.56
N GLY A 95 -4.95 11.70 0.99
CA GLY A 95 -3.74 12.49 0.78
C GLY A 95 -3.06 12.27 -0.59
N PRO A 96 -1.79 12.68 -0.74
CA PRO A 96 -1.05 12.57 -1.99
C PRO A 96 -1.06 11.17 -2.63
N PRO A 97 -0.92 10.05 -1.90
CA PRO A 97 -1.05 8.71 -2.47
C PRO A 97 -2.36 8.48 -3.24
N ALA A 98 -3.48 9.03 -2.77
CA ALA A 98 -4.81 8.85 -3.36
C ALA A 98 -5.13 9.82 -4.51
N GLU A 99 -4.39 10.93 -4.62
CA GLU A 99 -4.70 12.04 -5.53
C GLU A 99 -3.70 12.17 -6.69
N GLU A 100 -2.42 11.91 -6.45
CA GLU A 100 -1.35 12.26 -7.39
C GLU A 100 -1.33 11.39 -8.66
N TRP A 101 -2.04 10.26 -8.67
CA TRP A 101 -2.04 9.32 -9.80
C TRP A 101 -2.90 9.85 -10.96
N LYS A 102 -3.81 10.79 -10.65
CA LYS A 102 -4.69 11.46 -11.61
C LYS A 102 -3.92 12.44 -12.50
N LYS A 103 -2.74 12.90 -12.04
CA LYS A 103 -1.90 13.88 -12.75
C LYS A 103 -1.00 13.24 -13.81
N THR A 104 -0.55 14.06 -14.77
CA THR A 104 0.33 13.62 -15.88
C THR A 104 1.69 14.32 -15.80
N PRO A 105 2.81 13.67 -16.20
CA PRO A 105 2.92 12.24 -16.54
C PRO A 105 2.56 11.34 -15.36
N ARG A 106 1.89 10.22 -15.65
CA ARG A 106 1.48 9.24 -14.64
C ARG A 106 2.70 8.48 -14.13
N GLN A 107 2.75 8.21 -12.84
CA GLN A 107 3.80 7.46 -12.18
C GLN A 107 3.19 6.31 -11.37
N PHE A 108 3.98 5.26 -11.14
CA PHE A 108 3.60 4.19 -10.23
C PHE A 108 3.97 4.58 -8.80
N TYR A 109 3.05 4.33 -7.88
CA TYR A 109 3.26 4.56 -6.45
C TYR A 109 3.18 3.24 -5.71
N LEU A 110 4.10 3.04 -4.78
CA LEU A 110 4.20 1.81 -4.00
C LEU A 110 4.37 2.20 -2.53
N ASN A 111 3.50 1.71 -1.64
CA ASN A 111 3.80 1.79 -0.23
C ASN A 111 4.93 0.78 0.06
N MET A 112 6.12 1.31 0.31
CA MET A 112 7.33 0.53 0.52
C MET A 112 7.62 0.29 2.00
N GLU A 113 6.95 1.04 2.88
CA GLU A 113 7.09 0.90 4.33
C GLU A 113 5.79 1.34 5.02
N PRO A 114 4.75 0.47 5.00
CA PRO A 114 3.60 0.66 5.87
C PRO A 114 4.00 0.40 7.34
N ALA A 115 3.05 0.62 8.25
CA ALA A 115 3.23 0.24 9.65
C ALA A 115 3.69 -1.23 9.76
N TYR A 116 4.76 -1.50 10.52
CA TYR A 116 5.24 -2.86 10.71
C TYR A 116 4.48 -3.54 11.84
N GLU A 117 4.14 -4.81 11.65
CA GLU A 117 3.51 -5.61 12.70
C GLU A 117 4.42 -5.65 13.94
N ASN A 118 3.84 -5.42 15.11
CA ASN A 118 4.51 -5.36 16.41
C ASN A 118 5.49 -4.18 16.60
N HIS A 119 5.57 -3.24 15.66
CA HIS A 119 6.25 -1.95 15.88
C HIS A 119 5.35 -1.04 16.73
N VAL A 120 5.90 -0.37 17.74
CA VAL A 120 5.16 0.57 18.59
C VAL A 120 4.78 1.81 17.78
N ALA A 121 3.48 2.05 17.66
CA ALA A 121 2.92 3.16 16.89
C ALA A 121 3.27 4.52 17.51
N TYR A 122 3.46 5.53 16.66
CA TYR A 122 3.95 6.84 17.11
C TYR A 122 2.96 7.59 18.00
N GLN A 123 1.65 7.48 17.77
CA GLN A 123 0.64 8.25 18.50
C GLN A 123 0.09 7.44 19.68
N SER A 124 -0.49 6.26 19.44
CA SER A 124 -1.08 5.47 20.53
C SER A 124 -0.07 4.85 21.49
N LYS A 125 1.20 4.74 21.06
CA LYS A 125 2.26 4.01 21.78
C LYS A 125 1.93 2.54 22.04
N LYS A 126 1.07 1.95 21.21
CA LYS A 126 0.76 0.52 21.21
C LYS A 126 1.42 -0.18 20.02
N PRO A 127 1.78 -1.46 20.11
CA PRO A 127 2.21 -2.22 18.95
C PRO A 127 1.11 -2.26 17.88
N HIS A 128 1.49 -2.10 16.62
CA HIS A 128 0.59 -2.39 15.50
C HIS A 128 0.25 -3.88 15.47
N ASP A 129 -1.04 -4.20 15.47
CA ASP A 129 -1.54 -5.56 15.30
C ASP A 129 -1.74 -5.92 13.82
N ALA A 130 -2.04 -7.19 13.55
CA ALA A 130 -2.29 -7.68 12.20
C ALA A 130 -3.41 -6.90 11.48
N ALA A 131 -4.48 -6.52 12.20
CA ALA A 131 -5.60 -5.77 11.62
C ALA A 131 -5.19 -4.38 11.13
N SER A 132 -4.44 -3.62 11.94
CA SER A 132 -3.96 -2.29 11.55
C SER A 132 -2.98 -2.34 10.37
N VAL A 133 -2.15 -3.40 10.29
CA VAL A 133 -1.23 -3.63 9.17
C VAL A 133 -2.01 -4.00 7.90
N ARG A 134 -2.96 -4.93 7.96
CA ARG A 134 -3.83 -5.27 6.82
C ARG A 134 -4.55 -4.04 6.30
N MET A 135 -5.14 -3.22 7.18
CA MET A 135 -5.81 -1.97 6.81
C MET A 135 -4.91 -1.05 5.98
N ALA A 136 -3.70 -0.74 6.46
CA ALA A 136 -2.77 0.12 5.73
C ALA A 136 -2.37 -0.46 4.37
N ILE A 137 -2.23 -1.79 4.29
CA ILE A 137 -1.85 -2.51 3.07
C ILE A 137 -2.99 -2.51 2.04
N TYR A 138 -4.20 -2.92 2.41
CA TYR A 138 -5.35 -2.92 1.50
C TYR A 138 -5.70 -1.50 1.02
N TRP A 139 -5.59 -0.50 1.91
CA TRP A 139 -5.75 0.89 1.49
C TRP A 139 -4.69 1.30 0.47
N SER A 140 -3.43 0.92 0.66
CA SER A 140 -2.36 1.24 -0.28
C SER A 140 -2.49 0.53 -1.63
N LEU A 141 -3.16 -0.63 -1.69
CA LEU A 141 -3.45 -1.31 -2.95
C LEU A 141 -4.56 -0.61 -3.75
N LEU A 142 -5.51 0.04 -3.08
CA LEU A 142 -6.75 0.54 -3.67
C LEU A 142 -6.86 2.07 -3.74
N ASN A 143 -5.95 2.83 -3.12
CA ASN A 143 -5.95 4.29 -3.15
C ASN A 143 -5.46 4.87 -4.50
N ALA A 144 -4.69 4.10 -5.25
CA ALA A 144 -4.10 4.45 -6.54
C ALA A 144 -4.20 3.23 -7.49
N PRO A 145 -3.91 3.38 -8.79
CA PRO A 145 -3.73 2.23 -9.68
C PRO A 145 -2.72 1.26 -9.06
N THR A 146 -3.16 0.04 -8.78
CA THR A 146 -2.41 -0.94 -7.99
C THR A 146 -1.04 -1.24 -8.61
N ALA A 147 0.04 -1.01 -7.86
CA ALA A 147 1.41 -1.37 -8.23
C ALA A 147 2.05 -2.41 -7.30
N GLY A 148 1.30 -2.89 -6.30
CA GLY A 148 1.77 -3.76 -5.23
C GLY A 148 1.85 -3.02 -3.89
N VAL A 149 2.39 -3.70 -2.88
CA VAL A 149 2.60 -3.24 -1.51
C VAL A 149 3.74 -4.04 -0.89
N THR A 150 4.37 -3.50 0.14
CA THR A 150 5.29 -4.26 1.00
C THR A 150 4.64 -4.55 2.35
N TYR A 151 5.16 -5.57 3.03
CA TYR A 151 4.86 -5.88 4.42
C TYR A 151 6.18 -5.79 5.21
N GLY A 152 6.10 -5.37 6.47
CA GLY A 152 7.23 -5.52 7.38
C GLY A 152 6.78 -5.98 8.76
N GLY A 153 7.60 -6.82 9.38
CA GLY A 153 7.40 -7.33 10.72
C GLY A 153 8.55 -6.89 11.61
N HIS A 154 8.23 -6.31 12.76
CA HIS A 154 9.22 -5.94 13.76
C HIS A 154 9.93 -7.20 14.28
N GLY A 155 11.26 -7.21 14.21
CA GLY A 155 12.09 -8.41 14.40
C GLY A 155 12.68 -8.93 13.11
N VAL A 156 11.88 -9.06 12.04
CA VAL A 156 12.39 -9.42 10.70
C VAL A 156 13.18 -8.26 10.11
N TRP A 157 12.64 -7.04 10.21
CA TRP A 157 13.28 -5.83 9.66
C TRP A 157 14.72 -5.61 10.17
N GLY A 158 14.94 -5.76 11.49
CA GLY A 158 16.24 -5.57 12.12
C GLY A 158 17.10 -6.83 12.25
N TRP A 159 16.60 -8.01 11.82
CA TRP A 159 17.20 -9.32 12.16
C TRP A 159 17.40 -9.52 13.67
N ASP A 160 16.46 -9.01 14.46
CA ASP A 160 16.61 -8.88 15.90
C ASP A 160 16.57 -10.25 16.61
N ASP A 161 17.24 -10.34 17.76
CA ASP A 161 17.20 -11.52 18.64
C ASP A 161 16.19 -11.38 19.78
N GLY A 162 15.45 -10.27 19.83
CA GLY A 162 14.45 -9.95 20.85
C GLY A 162 15.02 -9.55 22.22
N SER A 163 16.33 -9.31 22.32
CA SER A 163 16.98 -8.93 23.60
C SER A 163 16.77 -7.47 24.01
N GLY A 164 16.37 -6.62 23.08
CA GLY A 164 16.13 -5.19 23.29
C GLY A 164 15.59 -4.51 22.04
N PRO A 165 15.33 -3.20 22.10
CA PRO A 165 14.92 -2.45 20.91
C PRO A 165 16.04 -2.41 19.86
N PRO A 166 15.71 -2.28 18.56
CA PRO A 166 16.70 -2.19 17.50
C PRO A 166 17.64 -1.00 17.67
N MET A 167 18.87 -1.16 17.17
CA MET A 167 19.87 -0.07 17.16
C MET A 167 19.30 1.15 16.42
N ASP A 168 19.56 2.33 16.97
CA ASP A 168 19.07 3.64 16.48
C ASP A 168 17.52 3.81 16.44
N HIS A 169 16.76 2.83 16.94
CA HIS A 169 15.29 2.87 17.00
C HIS A 169 14.75 2.48 18.38
N PRO A 170 15.20 3.12 19.49
CA PRO A 170 14.84 2.71 20.85
C PRO A 170 13.33 2.82 21.17
N ASN A 171 12.58 3.57 20.36
CA ASN A 171 11.16 3.83 20.57
C ASN A 171 10.24 2.90 19.78
N SER A 172 10.76 1.99 18.95
CA SER A 172 9.96 1.03 18.18
C SER A 172 9.42 -0.12 19.03
N GLY A 173 9.87 -0.24 20.28
CA GLY A 173 9.57 -1.37 21.18
C GLY A 173 10.64 -2.47 21.11
N THR A 174 10.46 -3.54 21.88
CA THR A 174 11.31 -4.74 21.78
C THR A 174 10.61 -5.76 20.88
N PRO A 175 11.20 -6.14 19.74
CA PRO A 175 10.59 -7.08 18.81
C PRO A 175 10.64 -8.52 19.33
N LEU A 176 9.93 -9.41 18.63
CA LEU A 176 10.19 -10.84 18.72
C LEU A 176 11.55 -11.17 18.08
N PRO A 177 12.21 -12.27 18.46
CA PRO A 177 13.31 -12.81 17.67
C PRO A 177 12.86 -13.03 16.22
N TRP A 178 13.70 -12.68 15.24
CA TRP A 178 13.30 -12.62 13.83
C TRP A 178 12.67 -13.91 13.30
N ARG A 179 13.06 -15.08 13.82
CA ARG A 179 12.49 -16.37 13.43
C ARG A 179 11.05 -16.54 13.88
N ASP A 180 10.72 -16.02 15.06
CA ASP A 180 9.36 -16.02 15.58
C ASP A 180 8.54 -14.93 14.87
N ALA A 181 9.18 -13.81 14.54
CA ALA A 181 8.57 -12.72 13.78
C ALA A 181 8.15 -13.12 12.34
N LEU A 182 8.73 -14.18 11.76
CA LEU A 182 8.36 -14.69 10.42
C LEU A 182 6.94 -15.29 10.36
N ILE A 183 6.43 -15.73 11.51
CA ILE A 183 5.14 -16.42 11.63
C ILE A 183 4.16 -15.61 12.48
N MET A 184 4.34 -14.28 12.52
CA MET A 184 3.31 -13.40 13.08
C MET A 184 2.05 -13.47 12.22
N GLU A 185 0.92 -13.15 12.85
CA GLU A 185 -0.39 -13.30 12.24
C GLU A 185 -0.49 -12.52 10.92
N GLY A 186 -0.10 -11.24 10.91
CA GLY A 186 -0.09 -10.41 9.71
C GLY A 186 0.84 -10.94 8.62
N ALA A 187 2.03 -11.44 9.00
CA ALA A 187 2.97 -12.07 8.07
C ALA A 187 2.35 -13.27 7.32
N GLU A 188 1.69 -14.17 8.05
CA GLU A 188 1.03 -15.34 7.43
C GLU A 188 -0.16 -14.93 6.57
N GLN A 189 -0.89 -13.88 6.96
CA GLN A 189 -2.06 -13.38 6.25
C GLN A 189 -1.75 -12.70 4.91
N MET A 190 -0.53 -12.23 4.68
CA MET A 190 -0.15 -11.62 3.39
C MET A 190 -0.32 -12.55 2.19
N ARG A 191 -0.30 -13.88 2.41
CA ARG A 191 -0.64 -14.86 1.37
C ARG A 191 -2.09 -14.71 0.87
N HIS A 192 -3.04 -14.40 1.77
CA HIS A 192 -4.46 -14.32 1.44
C HIS A 192 -4.75 -13.09 0.58
N LEU A 193 -4.05 -12.00 0.84
CA LEU A 193 -4.04 -10.83 -0.03
C LEU A 193 -3.55 -11.20 -1.43
N ARG A 194 -2.45 -11.95 -1.53
CA ARG A 194 -1.92 -12.41 -2.82
C ARG A 194 -2.94 -13.29 -3.56
N ASP A 195 -3.50 -14.28 -2.87
CA ASP A 195 -4.48 -15.22 -3.44
C ASP A 195 -5.75 -14.49 -3.94
N ALA A 196 -6.25 -13.51 -3.17
CA ALA A 196 -7.42 -12.71 -3.53
C ALA A 196 -7.18 -11.75 -4.70
N PHE A 197 -5.96 -11.23 -4.86
CA PHE A 197 -5.62 -10.38 -6.01
C PHE A 197 -5.21 -11.19 -7.25
N ASP A 198 -4.72 -12.43 -7.12
CA ASP A 198 -4.38 -13.29 -8.28
C ASP A 198 -5.60 -13.70 -9.13
N ILE A 199 -6.80 -13.67 -8.56
CA ILE A 199 -8.06 -13.94 -9.27
C ILE A 199 -8.66 -12.70 -9.95
N VAL A 200 -8.12 -11.51 -9.66
CA VAL A 200 -8.53 -10.24 -10.26
C VAL A 200 -7.44 -9.79 -11.23
N GLU A 201 -7.82 -9.26 -12.39
CA GLU A 201 -6.86 -8.57 -13.27
C GLU A 201 -6.50 -7.19 -12.69
N TRP A 202 -5.86 -7.18 -11.52
CA TRP A 202 -5.66 -6.02 -10.65
C TRP A 202 -4.97 -4.84 -11.35
N TRP A 203 -4.13 -5.10 -12.36
CA TRP A 203 -3.46 -4.06 -13.15
C TRP A 203 -4.45 -3.17 -13.94
N ARG A 204 -5.69 -3.62 -14.12
CA ARG A 204 -6.79 -2.87 -14.74
C ARG A 204 -7.59 -2.01 -13.75
N LEU A 205 -7.44 -2.23 -12.44
CA LEU A 205 -8.19 -1.53 -11.40
C LEU A 205 -7.76 -0.07 -11.31
N ARG A 206 -8.74 0.82 -11.15
CA ARG A 206 -8.54 2.25 -10.87
C ARG A 206 -9.45 2.63 -9.71
N PRO A 207 -9.00 3.51 -8.78
CA PRO A 207 -9.86 4.03 -7.72
C PRO A 207 -11.14 4.61 -8.27
N ALA A 208 -12.27 4.26 -7.65
CA ALA A 208 -13.61 4.60 -8.12
C ALA A 208 -14.56 4.97 -6.96
N PRO A 209 -14.20 5.97 -6.12
CA PRO A 209 -14.99 6.34 -4.95
C PRO A 209 -16.42 6.75 -5.31
N GLU A 210 -16.67 7.20 -6.53
CA GLU A 210 -18.00 7.56 -7.03
C GLU A 210 -18.99 6.38 -7.09
N VAL A 211 -18.50 5.14 -6.98
CA VAL A 211 -19.33 3.93 -6.92
C VAL A 211 -19.96 3.74 -5.54
N LEU A 212 -19.36 4.28 -4.48
CA LEU A 212 -19.94 4.22 -3.14
C LEU A 212 -21.10 5.20 -3.02
N ALA A 213 -22.22 4.73 -2.51
CA ALA A 213 -23.36 5.59 -2.17
C ALA A 213 -23.10 6.40 -0.88
N GLU A 214 -22.19 5.93 -0.03
CA GLU A 214 -21.83 6.53 1.26
C GLU A 214 -20.37 6.20 1.60
N GLN A 215 -19.66 7.16 2.19
CA GLN A 215 -18.30 6.98 2.70
C GLN A 215 -18.27 7.16 4.22
N PRO A 216 -18.37 6.07 5.01
CA PRO A 216 -18.31 6.16 6.48
C PRO A 216 -16.95 6.69 6.98
N GLY A 217 -15.92 6.63 6.13
CA GLY A 217 -14.60 7.23 6.37
C GLY A 217 -14.58 8.75 6.55
N GLU A 218 -15.64 9.47 6.18
CA GLU A 218 -15.76 10.92 6.39
C GLU A 218 -16.06 11.28 7.86
N GLU A 219 -16.76 10.41 8.59
CA GLU A 219 -17.03 10.58 10.01
C GLU A 219 -15.90 10.01 10.88
N ASP A 220 -15.37 8.85 10.49
CA ASP A 220 -14.26 8.19 11.17
C ASP A 220 -13.39 7.48 10.13
N VAL A 221 -12.15 7.96 9.96
CA VAL A 221 -11.19 7.42 8.98
C VAL A 221 -10.94 5.92 9.15
N HIS A 222 -11.09 5.38 10.36
CA HIS A 222 -10.94 3.95 10.59
C HIS A 222 -12.01 3.11 9.89
N ASN A 223 -13.12 3.71 9.45
CA ASN A 223 -14.16 3.09 8.64
C ASN A 223 -14.02 3.36 7.14
N HIS A 224 -12.93 4.00 6.69
CA HIS A 224 -12.79 4.43 5.30
C HIS A 224 -12.77 3.22 4.35
N ILE A 225 -13.75 3.18 3.45
CA ILE A 225 -13.87 2.14 2.42
C ILE A 225 -13.15 2.61 1.17
N LEU A 226 -12.15 1.85 0.71
CA LEU A 226 -11.54 2.08 -0.60
C LEU A 226 -12.11 1.11 -1.62
N ILE A 227 -12.49 1.66 -2.77
CA ILE A 227 -13.12 0.94 -3.87
C ILE A 227 -12.39 1.26 -5.18
N SER A 228 -12.18 0.23 -5.99
CA SER A 228 -11.63 0.34 -7.33
C SER A 228 -12.44 -0.47 -8.32
N LYS A 229 -12.43 -0.06 -9.58
CA LYS A 229 -13.06 -0.81 -10.68
C LYS A 229 -12.22 -0.79 -11.94
N THR A 230 -12.51 -1.70 -12.85
CA THR A 230 -11.98 -1.64 -14.22
C THR A 230 -12.74 -0.63 -15.06
N ASN A 231 -12.15 -0.19 -16.18
CA ASN A 231 -12.83 0.73 -17.12
C ASN A 231 -14.15 0.18 -17.66
N THR A 232 -14.26 -1.15 -17.77
CA THR A 232 -15.46 -1.87 -18.22
C THR A 232 -16.39 -2.27 -17.08
N SER A 233 -16.00 -2.02 -15.82
CA SER A 233 -16.72 -2.43 -14.61
C SER A 233 -17.06 -3.94 -14.56
N ASP A 234 -16.25 -4.78 -15.22
CA ASP A 234 -16.27 -6.25 -15.12
C ASP A 234 -15.55 -6.74 -13.86
N TYR A 235 -14.78 -5.89 -13.19
CA TYR A 235 -14.36 -6.09 -11.81
C TYR A 235 -14.62 -4.83 -11.00
N ILE A 236 -15.15 -5.01 -9.79
CA ILE A 236 -15.20 -3.98 -8.74
C ILE A 236 -14.68 -4.62 -7.46
N VAL A 237 -13.71 -3.98 -6.81
CA VAL A 237 -13.06 -4.47 -5.60
C VAL A 237 -13.16 -3.38 -4.54
N ALA A 238 -13.71 -3.72 -3.37
CA ALA A 238 -13.87 -2.78 -2.27
C ALA A 238 -13.40 -3.38 -0.95
N TYR A 239 -12.66 -2.62 -0.16
CA TYR A 239 -12.16 -3.05 1.15
C TYR A 239 -12.83 -2.24 2.26
N THR A 240 -13.43 -2.92 3.23
CA THR A 240 -13.99 -2.34 4.45
C THR A 240 -13.16 -2.78 5.66
N PRO A 241 -12.59 -1.85 6.45
CA PRO A 241 -11.65 -2.17 7.53
C PRO A 241 -12.29 -2.62 8.85
N GLN A 242 -13.57 -2.28 9.10
CA GLN A 242 -14.26 -2.51 10.38
C GLN A 242 -15.70 -2.99 10.19
N GLY A 243 -15.93 -3.91 9.25
CA GLY A 243 -17.23 -4.55 9.10
C GLY A 243 -18.38 -3.58 8.73
N LYS A 244 -18.07 -2.40 8.17
CA LYS A 244 -19.13 -1.51 7.68
C LYS A 244 -19.71 -2.08 6.39
N PRO A 245 -21.06 -2.15 6.26
CA PRO A 245 -21.69 -2.54 5.01
C PRO A 245 -21.23 -1.66 3.85
N ILE A 246 -21.01 -2.28 2.69
CA ILE A 246 -20.62 -1.56 1.48
C ILE A 246 -21.88 -1.27 0.66
N LYS A 247 -22.17 0.02 0.46
CA LYS A 247 -23.32 0.50 -0.32
C LYS A 247 -22.85 0.91 -1.71
N ILE A 248 -23.18 0.12 -2.72
CA ILE A 248 -22.78 0.33 -4.12
C ILE A 248 -23.92 0.95 -4.90
N ASN A 249 -23.68 2.11 -5.51
CA ASN A 249 -24.58 2.72 -6.49
C ASN A 249 -24.45 1.97 -7.82
N MET A 250 -25.51 1.28 -8.25
CA MET A 250 -25.51 0.46 -9.46
C MET A 250 -25.74 1.26 -10.74
N SER A 251 -25.96 2.57 -10.66
CA SER A 251 -26.17 3.43 -11.83
C SER A 251 -24.96 3.39 -12.77
N GLY A 252 -25.16 2.91 -13.99
CA GLY A 252 -24.10 2.78 -15.00
C GLY A 252 -23.18 1.56 -14.82
N LEU A 253 -23.46 0.67 -13.85
CA LEU A 253 -22.75 -0.59 -13.69
C LEU A 253 -23.46 -1.75 -14.42
N PRO A 254 -22.74 -2.82 -14.78
CA PRO A 254 -23.35 -4.03 -15.33
C PRO A 254 -24.41 -4.62 -14.38
N SER A 255 -25.53 -5.07 -14.94
CA SER A 255 -26.67 -5.57 -14.16
C SER A 255 -26.45 -6.96 -13.54
N ARG A 256 -25.47 -7.72 -14.05
CA ARG A 256 -25.17 -9.10 -13.63
C ARG A 256 -23.71 -9.26 -13.24
N LEU A 257 -23.35 -8.70 -12.09
CA LEU A 257 -22.12 -9.04 -11.38
C LEU A 257 -22.47 -9.98 -10.23
N GLY A 258 -21.81 -11.14 -10.18
CA GLY A 258 -21.76 -11.94 -8.97
C GLY A 258 -20.93 -11.21 -7.93
N ALA A 259 -21.13 -11.51 -6.64
CA ALA A 259 -20.41 -10.87 -5.57
C ALA A 259 -19.93 -11.91 -4.54
N VAL A 260 -18.69 -11.75 -4.09
CA VAL A 260 -18.02 -12.64 -3.14
C VAL A 260 -17.28 -11.77 -2.11
N TRP A 261 -17.44 -12.13 -0.85
CA TRP A 261 -16.62 -11.66 0.24
C TRP A 261 -15.36 -12.52 0.34
N TYR A 262 -14.19 -11.92 0.46
CA TYR A 262 -12.94 -12.59 0.81
C TYR A 262 -12.52 -12.14 2.20
N ASN A 263 -12.28 -13.11 3.09
CA ASN A 263 -11.78 -12.85 4.43
C ASN A 263 -10.26 -12.62 4.39
N PRO A 264 -9.74 -11.42 4.69
CA PRO A 264 -8.30 -11.15 4.67
C PRO A 264 -7.51 -11.92 5.74
N ARG A 265 -8.20 -12.38 6.80
CA ARG A 265 -7.62 -13.07 7.96
C ARG A 265 -7.39 -14.56 7.69
N THR A 266 -8.24 -15.16 6.87
CA THR A 266 -8.26 -16.62 6.64
C THR A 266 -8.11 -17.03 5.18
N GLY A 267 -8.36 -16.11 4.24
CA GLY A 267 -8.42 -16.37 2.81
C GLY A 267 -9.70 -17.05 2.33
N GLU A 268 -10.64 -17.34 3.23
CA GLU A 268 -11.86 -18.05 2.90
C GLU A 268 -12.87 -17.12 2.18
N PRO A 269 -13.45 -17.57 1.05
CA PRO A 269 -14.50 -16.83 0.37
C PRO A 269 -15.89 -17.12 0.96
N GLU A 270 -16.77 -16.12 0.93
CA GLU A 270 -18.18 -16.22 1.30
C GLU A 270 -19.07 -15.56 0.24
N ALA A 271 -20.25 -16.12 0.00
CA ALA A 271 -21.20 -15.54 -0.95
C ALA A 271 -21.70 -14.18 -0.44
N ALA A 272 -21.60 -13.13 -1.27
CA ALA A 272 -22.12 -11.82 -0.92
C ALA A 272 -23.46 -11.59 -1.62
N ALA A 273 -24.56 -11.68 -0.86
CA ALA A 273 -25.90 -11.38 -1.37
C ALA A 273 -26.28 -9.95 -0.96
N PRO A 274 -26.60 -9.05 -1.91
CA PRO A 274 -26.98 -7.69 -1.57
C PRO A 274 -28.44 -7.60 -1.13
N ASN A 275 -28.72 -6.71 -0.19
CA ASN A 275 -30.04 -6.10 -0.05
C ASN A 275 -30.19 -4.99 -1.10
N GLU A 276 -31.40 -4.85 -1.66
CA GLU A 276 -31.70 -3.84 -2.68
C GLU A 276 -32.46 -2.66 -2.06
N ASP A 277 -31.99 -1.43 -2.30
CA ASP A 277 -32.67 -0.18 -1.96
C ASP A 277 -32.60 0.78 -3.17
N GLY A 278 -33.62 0.69 -4.04
CA GLY A 278 -33.64 1.40 -5.31
C GLY A 278 -32.47 0.99 -6.21
N ASP A 279 -31.63 1.95 -6.61
CA ASP A 279 -30.43 1.71 -7.41
C ASP A 279 -29.19 1.37 -6.56
N VAL A 280 -29.34 1.27 -5.23
CA VAL A 280 -28.25 0.92 -4.31
C VAL A 280 -28.33 -0.55 -3.94
N ARG A 281 -27.18 -1.23 -4.03
CA ARG A 281 -26.98 -2.57 -3.46
C ARG A 281 -26.18 -2.45 -2.17
N ILE A 282 -26.72 -2.99 -1.09
CA ILE A 282 -26.12 -2.98 0.23
C ILE A 282 -25.58 -4.38 0.51
N TYR A 283 -24.26 -4.50 0.63
CA TYR A 283 -23.60 -5.74 0.99
C TYR A 283 -23.23 -5.68 2.47
N ASP A 284 -23.97 -6.39 3.31
CA ASP A 284 -23.64 -6.54 4.72
C ASP A 284 -22.40 -7.44 4.87
N THR A 285 -21.49 -7.05 5.76
CA THR A 285 -20.31 -7.85 6.05
C THR A 285 -20.67 -9.05 6.93
N PRO A 286 -19.96 -10.18 6.81
CA PRO A 286 -20.24 -11.35 7.63
C PRO A 286 -20.03 -11.14 9.15
N ASP A 287 -19.10 -10.26 9.53
CA ASP A 287 -18.83 -9.86 10.91
C ASP A 287 -18.31 -8.40 10.98
N ASP A 288 -17.98 -7.93 12.18
CA ASP A 288 -17.52 -6.56 12.49
C ASP A 288 -16.03 -6.30 12.15
N GLU A 289 -15.35 -7.26 11.51
CA GLU A 289 -13.92 -7.18 11.17
C GLU A 289 -13.70 -6.76 9.70
N ASP A 290 -12.46 -6.81 9.21
CA ASP A 290 -12.12 -6.41 7.84
C ASP A 290 -12.58 -7.40 6.76
N TRP A 291 -13.05 -6.89 5.61
CA TRP A 291 -13.49 -7.71 4.48
C TRP A 291 -13.16 -7.08 3.13
N LEU A 292 -12.87 -7.93 2.14
CA LEU A 292 -12.71 -7.54 0.74
C LEU A 292 -13.93 -8.02 -0.06
N LEU A 293 -14.69 -7.10 -0.65
CA LEU A 293 -15.76 -7.40 -1.59
C LEU A 293 -15.21 -7.43 -3.01
N VAL A 294 -15.51 -8.48 -3.77
CA VAL A 294 -15.21 -8.57 -5.20
C VAL A 294 -16.50 -8.82 -5.97
N LEU A 295 -16.79 -7.96 -6.95
CA LEU A 295 -17.87 -8.14 -7.93
C LEU A 295 -17.27 -8.46 -9.30
N ALA A 296 -17.77 -9.51 -9.97
CA ALA A 296 -17.33 -9.95 -11.30
C ALA A 296 -18.45 -10.64 -12.09
#